data_AF-A0AAD1A293-F1
#
_entry.id   AF-A0AAD1A293-F1
#
_cell.length_a   1.000
_cell.length_b   1.000
_cell.length_c   1.000
_cell.angle_alpha   90.00
_cell.angle_beta   90.00
_cell.angle_gamma   90.00
#
_symmetry.space_group_name_H-M   'P 1'
#
loop_
_entity.id
_entity.type
_entity.pdbx_description
1 polymer ?
#
loop_
_entity_poly.entity_id
_entity_poly.type
_entity_poly.pdbx_seq_one_letter_code
_entity_poly.pdbx_strand_id
1 'polypeptide(L)' 'MIAARFKLHLQCENCRRNTSHMLDVPEADDAPRDIEELLESAFLQAQSFFCAACESAIGTIVGVNRVELEEAT' A
#
# COMPACT_ATOMS: atom_id res chain seq x y z
N MET A 1 2.07 -0.86 -17.72
CA MET A 1 0.66 -0.60 -17.40
C MET A 1 0.47 -0.99 -15.94
N ILE A 2 -0.46 -0.34 -15.22
CA ILE A 2 -0.75 -0.59 -13.80
C ILE A 2 -2.08 -1.34 -13.77
N ALA A 3 -2.13 -2.52 -13.15
CA ALA A 3 -3.37 -3.30 -13.02
C ALA A 3 -4.32 -2.69 -11.98
N ALA A 4 -3.77 -2.22 -10.85
CA ALA A 4 -4.54 -1.58 -9.79
C ALA A 4 -3.66 -0.65 -8.95
N ARG A 5 -4.30 0.32 -8.29
CA ARG A 5 -3.65 1.23 -7.35
C ARG A 5 -4.33 1.15 -5.99
N PHE A 6 -3.53 1.07 -4.94
CA PHE A 6 -4.01 0.97 -3.57
C PHE A 6 -3.37 2.05 -2.70
N LYS A 7 -4.16 2.64 -1.82
CA LYS A 7 -3.71 3.56 -0.78
C LYS A 7 -3.57 2.78 0.53
N LEU A 8 -2.33 2.60 0.96
CA LEU A 8 -1.99 1.99 2.23
C LEU A 8 -2.01 3.07 3.31
N HIS A 9 -2.69 2.79 4.42
CA HIS A 9 -2.68 3.61 5.62
C HIS A 9 -1.79 2.92 6.64
N LEU A 10 -0.71 3.60 7.03
CA LEU A 10 0.27 3.08 7.97
C LEU A 10 0.28 3.95 9.22
N GLN A 11 0.53 3.31 10.36
CA GLN A 11 0.73 4.00 11.63
C GLN A 11 2.10 3.59 12.19
N CYS A 12 2.93 4.58 12.50
CA CYS A 12 4.21 4.34 13.15
C CYS A 12 3.98 3.83 14.58
N GLU A 13 4.63 2.74 14.98
CA GLU A 13 4.46 2.21 16.34
C GLU A 13 5.14 3.08 17.41
N ASN A 14 6.17 3.86 17.02
CA ASN A 14 6.87 4.76 17.93
C ASN A 14 6.09 6.03 18.24
N CYS A 15 5.75 6.82 17.22
CA CYS A 15 5.10 8.13 17.41
C CYS A 15 3.58 8.11 17.17
N ARG A 16 3.01 6.96 16.78
CA ARG A 16 1.58 6.80 16.41
C ARG A 16 1.11 7.72 15.28
N ARG A 17 2.03 8.32 14.53
CA ARG A 17 1.70 9.20 13.41
C ARG A 17 1.20 8.36 12.24
N ASN A 18 0.08 8.78 11.67
CA ASN A 18 -0.49 8.16 10.48
C ASN A 18 0.15 8.74 9.23
N THR A 19 0.50 7.86 8.30
CA THR A 19 1.01 8.19 6.97
C THR A 19 0.26 7.38 5.92
N SER A 20 0.25 7.85 4.69
CA SER A 20 -0.30 7.10 3.58
C SER A 20 0.74 6.89 2.48
N HIS A 21 0.73 5.70 1.88
CA HIS A 21 1.59 5.35 0.77
C HIS A 21 0.73 4.84 -0.39
N MET A 22 1.10 5.21 -1.63
CA MET A 22 0.45 4.68 -2.82
C MET A 22 1.22 3.45 -3.30
N LEU A 23 0.51 2.34 -3.47
CA LEU A 23 1.02 1.10 -4.01
C LEU A 23 0.44 0.91 -5.42
N ASP A 24 1.33 1.00 -6.41
CA ASP A 24 1.01 0.73 -7.80
C ASP A 24 1.33 -0.72 -8.11
N VAL A 25 0.30 -1.50 -8.43
CA VAL A 25 0.45 -2.90 -8.81
C VAL A 25 0.66 -2.96 -10.32
N PRO A 26 1.82 -3.43 -10.80
CA PRO A 26 2.07 -3.56 -12.23
C PRO A 26 1.14 -4.61 -12.84
N GLU A 27 0.83 -4.45 -14.13
CA GLU A 27 0.07 -5.44 -14.87
C GLU A 27 0.87 -6.75 -15.01
N ALA A 28 0.33 -7.83 -14.45
CA ALA A 28 0.83 -9.19 -14.53
C ALA A 28 -0.37 -10.16 -14.46
N ASP A 29 -0.20 -11.40 -14.93
CA ASP A 29 -1.30 -12.39 -14.96
C ASP A 29 -1.91 -12.64 -13.57
N ASP A 30 -1.08 -12.66 -12.53
CA ASP A 30 -1.49 -12.86 -11.13
C ASP A 30 -1.48 -11.55 -10.31
N ALA A 31 -1.58 -10.39 -10.96
CA ALA A 31 -1.59 -9.10 -10.28
C ALA A 31 -2.90 -8.88 -9.50
N PRO A 32 -2.85 -8.55 -8.20
CA PRO A 32 -4.05 -8.30 -7.41
C PRO A 32 -4.81 -7.08 -7.94
N ARG A 33 -6.13 -7.24 -8.16
CA ARG A 33 -7.03 -6.22 -8.68
C ARG A 33 -7.91 -5.60 -7.60
N ASP A 34 -8.11 -6.35 -6.52
CA ASP A 34 -8.96 -5.97 -5.39
C ASP A 34 -8.24 -6.14 -4.05
N ILE A 35 -8.84 -5.59 -2.99
CA ILE A 35 -8.22 -5.55 -1.65
C ILE A 35 -8.01 -6.95 -1.10
N GLU A 36 -8.96 -7.87 -1.32
CA GLU A 36 -8.86 -9.27 -0.86
C GLU A 36 -7.66 -9.97 -1.48
N GLU A 37 -7.51 -9.90 -2.81
CA GLU A 37 -6.36 -10.45 -3.52
C GLU A 37 -5.05 -9.79 -3.06
N LEU A 38 -5.04 -8.49 -2.80
CA LEU A 38 -3.86 -7.79 -2.29
C LEU A 38 -3.44 -8.31 -0.91
N LEU A 39 -4.39 -8.58 -0.02
CA LEU A 39 -4.13 -9.12 1.32
C LEU A 39 -3.56 -10.54 1.28
N GLU A 40 -4.00 -11.36 0.32
CA GLU A 40 -3.48 -12.71 0.11
C GLU A 40 -2.13 -12.72 -0.64
N SER A 41 -1.82 -11.64 -1.36
CA SER A 41 -0.57 -11.50 -2.10
C SER A 41 0.64 -11.17 -1.22
N ALA A 42 1.84 -11.39 -1.77
CA ALA A 42 3.10 -10.97 -1.15
C ALA A 42 3.39 -9.46 -1.28
N PHE A 43 2.54 -8.67 -1.96
CA PHE A 43 2.81 -7.25 -2.22
C PHE A 43 2.92 -6.41 -0.96
N LEU A 44 2.08 -6.67 0.05
CA LEU A 44 2.13 -5.95 1.33
C LEU A 44 3.41 -6.26 2.11
N GLN A 45 3.89 -7.51 2.05
CA GLN A 45 5.12 -7.94 2.71
C GLN A 45 6.37 -7.30 2.08
N ALA A 46 6.31 -6.97 0.79
CA ALA A 46 7.37 -6.27 0.07
C ALA A 46 7.40 -4.76 0.34
N GLN A 47 6.39 -4.18 1.01
CA GLN A 47 6.37 -2.76 1.29
C GLN A 47 7.32 -2.40 2.43
N SER A 48 8.26 -1.51 2.15
CA SER A 48 9.07 -0.88 3.18
C SER A 48 8.35 0.35 3.72
N PHE A 49 8.20 0.40 5.04
CA PHE A 49 7.72 1.58 5.74
C PHE A 49 8.92 2.38 6.27
N PHE A 50 8.85 3.70 6.22
CA PHE A 50 9.81 4.57 6.88
C PHE A 50 9.11 5.79 7.47
N CYS A 51 9.19 5.95 8.79
CA CYS A 51 8.68 7.13 9.46
C CYS A 51 9.75 8.22 9.44
N ALA A 52 9.56 9.28 8.64
CA ALA A 52 10.49 10.41 8.59
C ALA A 52 10.64 11.17 9.92
N ALA A 53 9.66 11.08 10.83
CA ALA A 53 9.73 11.75 12.14
C ALA A 53 10.54 10.96 13.18
N CYS A 54 10.57 9.63 13.06
CA CYS A 54 11.32 8.74 13.98
C CYS A 54 12.57 8.15 13.34
N GLU A 55 12.78 8.40 12.04
CA GLU A 55 13.85 7.83 11.23
C GLU A 55 13.92 6.30 11.34
N SER A 56 12.76 5.66 11.40
CA SER A 56 12.62 4.23 11.73
C SER A 56 11.64 3.54 10.79
N ALA A 57 11.95 2.28 10.44
CA ALA A 57 11.16 1.45 9.55
C ALA A 57 10.05 0.64 10.26
N ILE A 58 9.71 1.03 11.50
CA ILE A 58 8.73 0.31 12.34
C ILE A 58 7.35 0.98 12.22
N GLY A 59 6.45 0.31 11.52
CA GLY A 59 5.07 0.75 11.36
C GLY A 59 4.18 -0.37 10.84
N THR A 60 2.91 -0.24 11.16
CA THR A 60 1.90 -1.26 10.89
C THR A 60 0.88 -0.71 9.91
N ILE A 61 0.45 -1.52 8.96
CA ILE A 61 -0.66 -1.18 8.06
C ILE A 61 -1.95 -1.28 8.88
N VAL A 62 -2.65 -0.15 8.99
CA VAL A 62 -3.91 -0.02 9.74
C VAL A 62 -5.13 0.07 8.82
N GLY A 63 -4.92 0.15 7.50
CA GLY A 63 -6.00 0.14 6.52
C GLY A 63 -5.47 0.17 5.09
N VAL A 64 -6.31 -0.28 4.16
CA VAL A 64 -6.03 -0.31 2.73
C VAL A 64 -7.29 0.13 2.00
N ASN A 65 -7.15 1.03 1.02
CA ASN A 65 -8.24 1.46 0.15
C ASN A 65 -7.82 1.29 -1.31
N ARG A 66 -8.71 0.77 -2.15
CA ARG A 66 -8.51 0.81 -3.61
C ARG A 66 -8.68 2.24 -4.10
N VAL A 67 -7.82 2.66 -5.01
CA VAL A 67 -7.92 3.95 -5.70
C VAL A 67 -8.38 3.65 -7.11
N GLU A 68 -9.51 4.23 -7.51
CA GLU A 68 -9.97 4.15 -8.89
C GLU A 68 -8.93 4.85 -9.79
N LEU A 69 -8.35 4.08 -10.70
CA LEU A 69 -7.53 4.62 -11.77
C LEU A 69 -8.52 5.18 -12.80
N GLU A 70 -8.74 6.49 -12.80
CA GLU A 70 -9.51 7.13 -13.88
C GLU A 70 -8.82 6.78 -15.20
N GLU A 71 -9.46 5.93 -16.00
CA GLU A 71 -9.04 5.68 -17.37
C GLU A 71 -9.16 7.01 -18.11
N ALA A 72 -8.02 7.64 -18.37
CA ALA A 72 -7.96 8.81 -19.25
C ALA A 72 -8.51 8.36 -20.61
N THR A 73 -9.77 8.73 -20.87
CA THR A 73 -10.50 8.51 -22.13
C THR A 73 -9.81 9.22 -23.28
#